data_AF-A0A7W3RAN1-F1
#
_entry.id   AF-A0A7W3RAN1-F1
#
_cell.length_a   1.000
_cell.length_b   1.000
_cell.length_c   1.000
_cell.angle_alpha   90.00
_cell.angle_beta   90.00
_cell.angle_gamma   90.00
#
_symmetry.space_group_name_H-M   'P 1'
#
loop_
_entity.id
_entity.type
_entity.pdbx_description
1 polymer ?
#
loop_
_entity_poly.entity_id
_entity_poly.type
_entity_poly.pdbx_seq_one_letter_code
_entity_poly.pdbx_strand_id
1 'polypeptide(L)'
;MAATSIPQGDWQRLGDLLISRRVELGYQERSAWCKATGLNYKTVTDIELAKRSNFGPQMLAKIELAYQWEPGSIKRVLQGGPPVPRRTEERDADRYPEGVGGDPFLEYIWDYPEASDLERRTAVRAVQELRRAALDAAREALETGVIRLRQAE
;
A
#
# COMPACT_ATOMS: atom_id res chain seq x y z
N MET A 1 4.66 21.20 -36.49
CA MET A 1 5.47 20.62 -35.39
C MET A 1 5.20 19.12 -35.37
N ALA A 2 6.20 18.29 -35.65
CA ALA A 2 6.01 16.85 -35.72
C ALA A 2 5.61 16.31 -34.33
N ALA A 3 4.48 15.61 -34.26
CA ALA A 3 4.14 14.80 -33.09
C ALA A 3 5.29 13.81 -32.89
N THR A 4 6.16 14.07 -31.91
CA THR A 4 7.31 13.23 -31.64
C THR A 4 6.76 11.94 -31.04
N SER A 5 6.59 10.94 -31.91
CA SER A 5 6.21 9.60 -31.49
C SER A 5 7.29 9.09 -30.55
N ILE A 6 6.89 8.68 -29.35
CA ILE A 6 7.82 8.17 -28.35
C ILE A 6 8.40 6.84 -28.87
N PRO A 7 9.73 6.67 -28.92
CA PRO A 7 10.37 5.43 -29.37
C PRO A 7 9.86 4.19 -28.63
N GLN A 8 9.73 3.07 -29.35
CA GLN A 8 9.31 1.79 -28.77
C GLN A 8 10.24 1.32 -27.64
N GLY A 9 11.54 1.64 -27.72
CA GLY A 9 12.52 1.31 -26.68
C GLY A 9 12.25 2.01 -25.34
N ASP A 10 11.65 3.19 -25.35
CA ASP A 10 11.28 3.91 -24.12
C ASP A 10 10.09 3.25 -23.42
N TRP A 11 9.15 2.71 -24.20
CA TRP A 11 8.04 1.90 -23.68
C TRP A 11 8.51 0.57 -23.14
N GLN A 12 9.51 -0.06 -23.78
CA GLN A 12 10.11 -1.30 -23.25
C GLN A 12 10.77 -1.05 -21.89
N ARG A 13 11.58 0.01 -21.79
CA ARG A 13 12.20 0.42 -20.52
C ARG A 13 11.16 0.69 -19.44
N LEU A 14 10.06 1.37 -19.78
CA LEU A 14 8.95 1.58 -18.86
C LEU A 14 8.36 0.24 -18.39
N GLY A 15 8.13 -0.70 -19.31
CA GLY A 15 7.60 -2.02 -19.00
C GLY A 15 8.47 -2.78 -18.00
N ASP A 16 9.78 -2.80 -18.23
CA ASP A 16 10.76 -3.47 -17.36
C ASP A 16 10.80 -2.84 -15.95
N LEU A 17 10.73 -1.51 -15.86
CA LEU A 17 10.66 -0.79 -14.58
C LEU A 17 9.34 -1.08 -13.83
N LEU A 18 8.21 -1.15 -14.53
CA LEU A 18 6.93 -1.51 -13.93
C LEU A 18 6.95 -2.95 -13.40
N ILE A 19 7.46 -3.91 -14.19
CA ILE A 19 7.61 -5.31 -13.73
C ILE A 19 8.46 -5.37 -12.45
N SER A 20 9.61 -4.69 -12.44
CA SER A 20 10.51 -4.65 -11.29
C SER A 20 9.80 -4.07 -10.06
N ARG A 21 9.10 -2.93 -10.24
CA ARG A 21 8.34 -2.29 -9.17
C ARG A 21 7.22 -3.17 -8.62
N ARG A 22 6.48 -3.87 -9.48
CA ARG A 22 5.42 -4.78 -9.04
C ARG A 22 5.97 -5.92 -8.18
N VAL A 23 7.14 -6.46 -8.54
CA VAL A 23 7.83 -7.49 -7.76
C VAL A 23 8.33 -6.93 -6.43
N GLU A 24 8.90 -5.71 -6.40
CA GLU A 24 9.27 -5.01 -5.16
C GLU A 24 8.09 -4.82 -4.21
N LEU A 25 6.90 -4.57 -4.76
CA LEU A 25 5.65 -4.44 -4.00
C LEU A 25 5.08 -5.80 -3.53
N GLY A 26 5.77 -6.91 -3.79
CA GLY A 26 5.41 -8.26 -3.31
C GLY A 26 4.52 -9.06 -4.26
N TYR A 27 4.27 -8.58 -5.48
CA TYR A 27 3.38 -9.23 -6.43
C TYR A 27 4.13 -9.89 -7.58
N GLN A 28 4.45 -11.18 -7.45
CA GLN A 28 5.09 -11.95 -8.53
C GLN A 28 4.17 -12.11 -9.76
N GLU A 29 2.89 -12.33 -9.51
CA GLU A 29 1.89 -12.62 -10.54
C GLU A 29 1.05 -11.38 -10.92
N ARG A 30 0.87 -11.13 -12.22
CA ARG A 30 0.00 -10.04 -12.73
C ARG A 30 -1.44 -10.20 -12.27
N SER A 31 -1.92 -11.44 -12.14
CA SER A 31 -3.29 -11.72 -11.73
C SER A 31 -3.55 -11.27 -10.29
N ALA A 32 -2.59 -11.52 -9.37
CA ALA A 32 -2.64 -11.03 -8.00
C ALA A 32 -2.60 -9.50 -7.94
N TRP A 33 -1.73 -8.89 -8.75
CA TRP A 33 -1.62 -7.43 -8.85
C TRP A 33 -2.89 -6.75 -9.33
N CYS A 34 -3.52 -7.30 -10.37
CA CYS A 34 -4.78 -6.78 -10.90
C CYS A 34 -5.92 -6.88 -9.88
N LYS A 35 -5.96 -7.97 -9.08
CA LYS A 35 -6.93 -8.10 -7.98
C LYS A 35 -6.72 -7.06 -6.89
N ALA A 36 -5.47 -6.77 -6.53
CA ALA A 36 -5.14 -5.80 -5.49
C ALA A 36 -5.40 -4.34 -5.90
N THR A 37 -5.16 -4.00 -7.18
CA THR A 37 -5.21 -2.61 -7.68
C THR A 37 -6.48 -2.27 -8.46
N GLY A 38 -7.26 -3.27 -8.86
CA GLY A 38 -8.40 -3.10 -9.75
C GLY A 38 -8.03 -2.77 -11.21
N LEU A 39 -6.75 -2.81 -11.58
CA LEU A 39 -6.32 -2.64 -12.96
C LEU A 39 -6.75 -3.83 -13.83
N ASN A 40 -7.08 -3.55 -15.09
CA ASN A 40 -7.40 -4.60 -16.06
C ASN A 40 -6.15 -5.40 -16.43
N TYR A 41 -6.23 -6.73 -16.39
CA TYR A 41 -5.14 -7.65 -16.73
C TYR A 41 -4.53 -7.40 -18.11
N LYS A 42 -5.36 -7.10 -19.12
CA LYS A 42 -4.89 -6.77 -20.46
C LYS A 42 -4.11 -5.46 -20.47
N THR A 43 -4.56 -4.43 -19.74
CA THR A 43 -3.85 -3.16 -19.63
C THR A 43 -2.47 -3.35 -19.00
N VAL A 44 -2.40 -4.10 -17.88
CA VAL A 44 -1.13 -4.42 -17.21
C VAL A 44 -0.20 -5.19 -18.14
N THR A 45 -0.72 -6.19 -18.85
CA THR A 45 0.06 -6.96 -19.81
C THR A 45 0.56 -6.10 -20.98
N ASP A 46 -0.30 -5.24 -21.52
CA ASP A 46 0.03 -4.43 -22.68
C ASP A 46 1.09 -3.37 -22.35
N ILE A 47 1.06 -2.78 -21.15
CA ILE A 47 2.05 -1.77 -20.74
C ILE A 47 3.36 -2.39 -20.24
N GLU A 48 3.31 -3.47 -19.44
CA GLU A 48 4.52 -4.14 -18.94
C GLU A 48 5.33 -4.80 -20.05
N LEU A 49 4.67 -5.28 -21.10
CA LEU A 49 5.34 -5.89 -22.25
C LEU A 49 5.51 -4.91 -23.43
N ALA A 50 5.20 -3.63 -23.22
CA ALA A 50 5.22 -2.59 -24.25
C ALA A 50 4.48 -2.96 -25.56
N LYS A 51 3.45 -3.82 -25.49
CA LYS A 51 2.64 -4.23 -26.66
C LYS A 51 1.82 -3.09 -27.23
N ARG A 52 1.50 -2.09 -26.40
CA ARG A 52 0.84 -0.85 -26.81
C ARG A 52 1.62 0.33 -26.25
N SER A 53 1.59 1.45 -26.97
CA SER A 53 2.33 2.68 -26.66
C SER A 53 1.46 3.94 -26.74
N ASN A 54 0.13 3.76 -26.75
CA ASN A 54 -0.85 4.82 -26.97
C ASN A 54 -1.87 4.98 -25.83
N PHE A 55 -1.41 4.83 -24.59
CA PHE A 55 -2.25 5.00 -23.41
C PHE A 55 -2.62 6.48 -23.18
N GLY A 56 -3.90 6.73 -22.91
CA GLY A 56 -4.38 8.08 -22.60
C GLY A 56 -3.90 8.58 -21.22
N PRO A 57 -3.85 9.91 -20.99
CA PRO A 57 -3.33 10.49 -19.75
C PRO A 57 -4.01 9.98 -18.46
N GLN A 58 -5.33 9.78 -18.50
CA GLN A 58 -6.08 9.26 -17.35
C GLN A 58 -5.66 7.83 -16.99
N MET A 59 -5.39 6.99 -17.99
CA MET A 59 -4.93 5.62 -17.76
C MET A 59 -3.50 5.63 -17.20
N LEU A 60 -2.62 6.46 -17.74
CA LEU A 60 -1.25 6.60 -17.23
C LEU A 60 -1.24 7.04 -15.76
N ALA A 61 -2.09 8.00 -15.36
CA ALA A 61 -2.20 8.42 -13.96
C ALA A 61 -2.71 7.29 -13.04
N LYS A 62 -3.68 6.49 -13.50
CA LYS A 62 -4.13 5.29 -12.75
C LYS A 62 -3.01 4.27 -12.57
N ILE A 63 -2.17 4.10 -13.58
CA ILE A 63 -1.01 3.20 -13.51
C ILE A 63 0.02 3.77 -12.54
N GLU A 64 0.37 5.05 -12.61
CA GLU A 64 1.28 5.69 -11.65
C GLU A 64 0.82 5.49 -10.20
N LEU A 65 -0.47 5.70 -9.94
CA LEU A 65 -1.06 5.47 -8.63
C LEU A 65 -0.93 4.00 -8.19
N ALA A 66 -1.30 3.06 -9.06
CA ALA A 66 -1.24 1.64 -8.74
C ALA A 66 0.18 1.19 -8.38
N TYR A 67 1.19 1.64 -9.14
CA TYR A 67 2.59 1.27 -8.93
C TYR A 67 3.30 2.09 -7.84
N GLN A 68 2.54 2.90 -7.10
CA GLN A 68 3.05 3.78 -6.05
C GLN A 68 4.20 4.66 -6.57
N TRP A 69 3.96 5.30 -7.71
CA TRP A 69 4.82 6.33 -8.28
C TRP A 69 4.14 7.71 -8.19
N GLU A 70 4.95 8.76 -8.14
CA GLU A 70 4.44 10.13 -8.18
C GLU A 70 3.82 10.43 -9.55
N PRO A 71 2.80 11.30 -9.61
CA PRO A 71 2.22 11.74 -10.88
C PRO A 71 3.28 12.30 -11.83
N GLY A 72 3.25 11.87 -13.09
CA GLY A 72 4.22 12.24 -14.13
C GLY A 72 5.50 11.41 -14.15
N SER A 73 5.65 10.41 -13.27
CA SER A 73 6.79 9.48 -13.31
C SER A 73 6.87 8.71 -14.62
N ILE A 74 5.75 8.27 -15.20
CA ILE A 74 5.75 7.57 -16.50
C ILE A 74 6.26 8.52 -17.58
N LYS A 75 5.81 9.78 -17.59
CA LYS A 75 6.30 10.77 -18.55
C LYS A 75 7.81 10.97 -18.42
N ARG A 76 8.34 11.06 -17.19
CA ARG A 76 9.78 11.18 -16.93
C ARG A 76 10.54 9.96 -17.45
N VAL A 77 10.01 8.75 -17.24
CA VAL A 77 10.59 7.50 -17.78
C VAL A 77 10.63 7.53 -19.30
N LEU A 78 9.54 7.90 -19.95
CA LEU A 78 9.48 8.00 -21.42
C LEU A 78 10.40 9.09 -21.98
N GLN A 79 10.86 10.04 -21.15
CA GLN A 79 11.85 11.06 -21.49
C GLN A 79 13.30 10.66 -21.13
N GLY A 80 13.50 9.42 -20.66
CA GLY A 80 14.83 8.88 -20.33
C GLY A 80 15.26 9.07 -18.87
N GLY A 81 14.42 9.67 -18.02
CA GLY A 81 14.68 9.79 -16.59
C GLY A 81 14.21 8.57 -15.77
N PRO A 82 14.55 8.49 -14.48
CA PRO A 82 14.02 7.46 -13.59
C PRO A 82 12.59 7.79 -13.13
N PRO A 83 11.76 6.81 -12.74
CA PRO A 83 10.51 7.07 -12.04
C PRO A 83 10.80 7.64 -10.65
N VAL A 84 9.84 8.37 -10.08
CA VAL A 84 9.92 8.80 -8.68
C VAL A 84 8.96 7.92 -7.89
N PRO A 85 9.47 7.03 -7.03
CA PRO A 85 8.62 6.33 -6.08
C PRO A 85 7.81 7.36 -5.34
N ARG A 86 6.49 7.19 -5.32
CA ARG A 86 5.66 7.88 -4.35
C ARG A 86 6.25 7.47 -3.03
N ARG A 87 6.67 8.46 -2.23
CA ARG A 87 6.73 8.19 -0.79
C ARG A 87 5.29 7.83 -0.49
N THR A 88 5.01 6.52 -0.38
CA THR A 88 3.96 6.06 0.52
C THR A 88 4.24 6.93 1.71
N GLU A 89 3.36 7.90 1.97
CA GLU A 89 3.41 8.61 3.22
C GLU A 89 3.57 7.47 4.21
N GLU A 90 4.78 7.34 4.77
CA GLU A 90 5.02 6.50 5.92
C GLU A 90 3.80 6.79 6.75
N ARG A 91 2.93 5.79 7.01
CA ARG A 91 1.73 6.00 7.82
C ARG A 91 2.16 6.92 8.94
N ASP A 92 1.66 8.14 8.87
CA ASP A 92 2.36 9.36 9.27
C ASP A 92 2.83 9.17 10.72
N ALA A 93 4.02 8.59 10.88
CA ALA A 93 4.42 7.94 12.13
C ALA A 93 4.69 9.00 13.19
N ASP A 94 4.96 10.22 12.70
CA ASP A 94 5.07 11.46 13.45
C ASP A 94 3.72 12.21 13.59
N ARG A 95 2.70 11.91 12.77
CA ARG A 95 1.34 12.51 12.89
C ARG A 95 0.56 11.92 14.04
N TYR A 96 0.74 10.62 14.27
CA TYR A 96 0.06 9.90 15.33
C TYR A 96 1.04 9.62 16.48
N PRO A 97 0.61 9.76 17.75
CA PRO A 97 1.43 9.32 18.87
C PRO A 97 1.81 7.85 18.79
N GLU A 98 2.84 7.47 19.55
CA GLU A 98 3.27 6.08 19.67
C GLU A 98 2.09 5.15 20.01
N GLY A 99 1.96 4.06 19.25
CA GLY A 99 0.89 3.06 19.43
C GLY A 99 -0.47 3.43 18.84
N VAL A 100 -0.60 4.58 18.18
CA VAL A 100 -1.81 4.96 17.41
C VAL A 100 -1.63 4.65 15.92
N GLY A 101 -0.53 5.12 15.32
CA GLY A 101 -0.25 4.89 13.90
C GLY A 101 -0.14 3.40 13.58
N GLY A 102 -0.76 2.98 12.48
CA GLY A 102 -0.84 1.57 12.08
C GLY A 102 -2.17 0.89 12.41
N ASP A 103 -2.95 1.43 13.34
CA ASP A 103 -4.26 0.90 13.73
C ASP A 103 -5.39 1.82 13.23
N PRO A 104 -6.17 1.40 12.20
CA PRO A 104 -7.20 2.26 11.62
C PRO A 104 -8.27 2.76 12.61
N PHE A 105 -8.54 2.01 13.67
CA PHE A 105 -9.53 2.39 14.66
C PHE A 105 -8.97 3.46 15.62
N LEU A 106 -7.71 3.31 16.04
CA LEU A 106 -7.05 4.32 16.88
C LEU A 106 -6.76 5.59 16.10
N GLU A 107 -6.36 5.48 14.82
CA GLU A 107 -6.22 6.62 13.90
C GLU A 107 -7.54 7.39 13.77
N TYR A 108 -8.67 6.70 13.61
CA TYR A 108 -10.00 7.33 13.55
C TYR A 108 -10.39 8.08 14.83
N ILE A 109 -10.11 7.50 16.01
CA ILE A 109 -10.33 8.17 17.30
C ILE A 109 -9.44 9.42 17.42
N TRP A 110 -8.18 9.32 16.98
CA TRP A 110 -7.23 10.42 17.07
C TRP A 110 -7.54 11.58 16.12
N ASP A 111 -8.05 11.29 14.92
CA ASP A 111 -8.41 12.29 13.93
C ASP A 111 -9.78 12.97 14.19
N TYR A 112 -10.51 12.59 15.24
CA TYR A 112 -11.82 13.18 15.55
C TYR A 112 -11.70 14.66 15.95
N PRO A 113 -12.13 15.61 15.10
CA PRO A 113 -11.73 17.01 15.21
C PRO A 113 -12.34 17.74 16.41
N GLU A 114 -13.52 17.28 16.87
CA GLU A 114 -14.28 17.92 17.94
C GLU A 114 -13.80 17.53 19.35
N ALA A 115 -13.06 16.43 19.49
CA ALA A 115 -12.47 16.04 20.77
C ALA A 115 -11.20 16.85 21.06
N SER A 116 -11.02 17.19 22.33
CA SER A 116 -9.77 17.72 22.87
C SER A 116 -8.64 16.67 22.83
N ASP A 117 -7.38 17.13 22.91
CA ASP A 117 -6.21 16.24 22.96
C ASP A 117 -6.29 15.28 24.17
N LEU A 118 -6.82 15.74 25.31
CA LEU A 118 -7.02 14.92 26.50
C LEU A 118 -8.04 13.80 26.25
N GLU A 119 -9.17 14.10 25.61
CA GLU A 119 -10.19 13.11 25.28
C GLU A 119 -9.66 12.08 24.29
N ARG A 120 -8.96 12.51 23.23
CA ARG A 120 -8.33 11.62 22.26
C ARG A 120 -7.33 10.67 22.92
N ARG A 121 -6.42 11.19 23.76
CA ARG A 121 -5.45 10.36 24.51
C ARG A 121 -6.14 9.38 25.46
N THR A 122 -7.18 9.82 26.15
CA THR A 122 -7.93 8.98 27.10
C THR A 122 -8.63 7.83 26.37
N ALA A 123 -9.29 8.13 25.26
CA ALA A 123 -9.98 7.12 24.44
C ALA A 123 -9.00 6.10 23.85
N VAL A 124 -7.88 6.56 23.27
CA VAL A 124 -6.84 5.66 22.76
C VAL A 124 -6.31 4.74 23.86
N ARG A 125 -5.97 5.29 25.04
CA ARG A 125 -5.45 4.50 26.16
C ARG A 125 -6.47 3.45 26.62
N ALA A 126 -7.75 3.83 26.78
CA ALA A 126 -8.79 2.92 27.22
C ALA A 126 -8.96 1.72 26.25
N VAL A 127 -8.92 1.97 24.94
CA VAL A 127 -8.99 0.91 23.93
C VAL A 127 -7.78 -0.02 24.00
N GLN A 128 -6.58 0.54 24.13
CA GLN A 128 -5.35 -0.25 24.23
C GLN A 128 -5.33 -1.12 25.50
N GLU A 129 -5.75 -0.57 26.65
CA GLU A 129 -5.85 -1.30 27.92
C GLU A 129 -6.86 -2.44 27.83
N LEU A 130 -8.04 -2.19 27.25
CA LEU A 130 -9.06 -3.22 27.04
C LEU A 130 -8.54 -4.36 26.15
N ARG A 131 -7.87 -4.02 25.04
CA ARG A 131 -7.30 -5.02 24.12
C ARG A 131 -6.17 -5.82 24.77
N ARG A 132 -5.31 -5.17 25.55
CA ARG A 132 -4.25 -5.86 26.32
C ARG A 132 -4.87 -6.85 27.30
N ALA A 133 -5.84 -6.42 28.10
CA ALA A 133 -6.54 -7.29 29.04
C ALA A 133 -7.22 -8.47 28.35
N ALA A 134 -7.84 -8.25 27.19
CA ALA A 134 -8.46 -9.32 26.41
C ALA A 134 -7.44 -10.34 25.88
N LEU A 135 -6.28 -9.88 25.42
CA LEU A 135 -5.19 -10.75 24.96
C LEU A 135 -4.57 -11.55 26.11
N ASP A 136 -4.35 -10.91 27.26
CA ASP A 136 -3.81 -11.56 28.46
C ASP A 136 -4.77 -12.66 28.96
N ALA A 137 -6.08 -12.36 29.03
CA ALA A 137 -7.10 -13.34 29.40
C ALA A 137 -7.18 -14.50 28.40
N ALA A 138 -7.08 -14.23 27.10
CA ALA A 138 -7.07 -15.26 26.07
C ALA A 138 -5.84 -16.17 26.19
N ARG A 139 -4.67 -15.59 26.50
CA ARG A 139 -3.43 -16.33 26.71
C ARG A 139 -3.50 -17.24 27.93
N GLU A 140 -3.99 -16.73 29.06
CA GLU A 140 -4.16 -17.52 30.28
C GLU A 140 -5.14 -18.69 30.08
N ALA A 141 -6.23 -18.47 29.35
CA ALA A 141 -7.18 -19.52 29.01
C ALA A 141 -6.55 -20.63 28.15
N LEU A 142 -5.70 -20.27 27.18
CA LEU A 142 -4.96 -21.23 26.37
C LEU A 142 -3.95 -22.01 27.20
N GLU A 143 -3.15 -21.35 28.03
CA GLU A 143 -2.17 -22.00 28.90
C GLU A 143 -2.83 -22.97 29.89
N THR A 144 -3.93 -22.54 30.53
CA THR A 144 -4.71 -23.37 31.44
C THR A 144 -5.35 -24.57 30.72
N GLY A 145 -5.87 -24.37 29.51
CA GLY A 145 -6.42 -25.43 28.68
C GLY A 145 -5.37 -26.49 28.30
N VAL A 146 -4.17 -26.04 27.92
CA VAL A 146 -3.03 -26.91 27.59
C VAL A 146 -2.57 -27.71 28.81
N ILE A 147 -2.54 -27.10 30.00
CA ILE A 147 -2.18 -27.79 31.25
C ILE A 147 -3.19 -28.89 31.60
N ARG A 148 -4.50 -28.62 31.48
CA ARG A 148 -5.54 -29.61 31.77
C ARG A 148 -5.52 -30.81 30.82
N LEU A 149 -5.23 -30.59 29.53
CA LEU A 149 -5.13 -31.67 28.55
C LEU A 149 -3.96 -32.63 28.86
N ARG A 150 -2.84 -32.12 29.39
CA ARG A 150 -1.66 -32.94 29.74
C ARG A 150 -1.78 -33.74 31.04
N GLN A 151 -2.72 -33.39 31.92
CA GLN A 151 -2.97 -34.13 33.16
C GLN A 151 -4.07 -35.19 33.03
N ALA A 152 -4.68 -35.31 31.85
CA ALA A 152 -5.73 -36.29 31.55
C ALA A 152 -5.20 -37.52 30.78
N GLU A 153 -3.90 -37.58 30.50
CA GLU A 153 -3.16 -38.72 29.91
C GLU A 153 -2.42 -39.49 31.01
#